data_AF-A0A538CR85-F1
#
_entry.id   AF-A0A538CR85-F1
#
_cell.length_a   1.000
_cell.length_b   1.000
_cell.length_c   1.000
_cell.angle_alpha   90.00
_cell.angle_beta   90.00
_cell.angle_gamma   90.00
#
_symmetry.space_group_name_H-M   'P 1'
#
loop_
_entity.id
_entity.type
_entity.pdbx_description
1 polymer ?
#
loop_
_entity_poly.entity_id
_entity_poly.type
_entity_poly.pdbx_seq_one_letter_code
_entity_poly.pdbx_strand_id
1 'polypeptide(L)'
;MCARALAAAGVADGHVAVAFVSPARIRELNRAHRRRDAATDVLSFPVDAAAPTAGPRELGDVVVCPDRAADLREAVVHGALHLAGLDHESDRGEMLALQRDVLGAGAA
;
A
#
# COMPACT_ATOMS: atom_id res chain seq x y z
N MET A 1 -7.96 -5.04 7.06
CA MET A 1 -6.51 -5.15 6.81
C MET A 1 -5.87 -3.80 6.54
N CYS A 2 -6.29 -3.04 5.51
CA CYS A 2 -5.76 -1.70 5.20
C CYS A 2 -5.74 -0.74 6.41
N ALA A 3 -6.90 -0.50 7.04
CA ALA A 3 -6.98 0.36 8.23
C ALA A 3 -6.09 -0.11 9.40
N ARG A 4 -5.93 -1.44 9.58
CA ARG A 4 -5.06 -2.00 10.61
C ARG A 4 -3.58 -1.73 10.31
N ALA A 5 -3.17 -1.85 9.05
CA ALA A 5 -1.81 -1.53 8.62
C ALA A 5 -1.47 -0.06 8.86
N LEU A 6 -2.38 0.84 8.47
CA LEU A 6 -2.23 2.29 8.66
C LEU A 6 -2.18 2.67 10.15
N ALA A 7 -3.07 2.12 10.98
CA ALA A 7 -3.05 2.35 12.42
C ALA A 7 -1.75 1.85 13.07
N ALA A 8 -1.26 0.68 12.66
CA ALA A 8 0.00 0.13 13.15
C ALA A 8 1.21 1.00 12.75
N ALA A 9 1.12 1.73 11.63
CA ALA A 9 2.11 2.70 11.19
C ALA A 9 1.89 4.12 11.77
N GLY A 10 0.99 4.28 12.76
CA GLY A 10 0.75 5.56 13.43
C GLY A 10 -0.19 6.52 12.69
N VAL A 11 -0.89 6.06 11.66
CA VAL A 11 -1.90 6.85 10.94
C VAL A 11 -3.26 6.64 11.59
N ALA A 12 -3.72 7.63 12.36
CA ALA A 12 -4.99 7.56 13.09
C ALA A 12 -6.21 7.99 12.25
N ASP A 13 -6.01 8.89 11.29
CA ASP A 13 -7.08 9.45 10.45
C ASP A 13 -6.54 9.76 9.04
N GLY A 14 -7.41 9.65 8.04
CA GLY A 14 -7.12 9.91 6.64
C GLY A 14 -7.91 9.03 5.66
N HIS A 15 -7.88 9.40 4.39
CA HIS A 15 -8.52 8.70 3.30
C HIS A 15 -7.49 7.91 2.49
N VAL A 16 -7.90 6.69 2.13
CA VAL A 16 -7.16 5.80 1.23
C VAL A 16 -8.15 5.16 0.28
N ALA A 17 -7.83 5.15 -1.01
CA ALA A 17 -8.58 4.36 -1.97
C ALA A 17 -7.87 3.02 -2.20
N VAL A 18 -8.64 1.93 -2.24
CA VAL A 18 -8.13 0.62 -2.66
C VAL A 18 -8.89 0.20 -3.90
N ALA A 19 -8.17 0.04 -5.01
CA ALA A 19 -8.75 -0.32 -6.30
C ALA A 19 -8.25 -1.69 -6.77
N PHE A 20 -9.17 -2.59 -7.09
CA PHE A 20 -8.84 -3.85 -7.75
C PHE A 20 -8.92 -3.69 -9.26
N VAL A 21 -7.85 -4.05 -9.96
CA VAL A 21 -7.72 -3.84 -11.40
C VAL A 21 -7.22 -5.08 -12.11
N SER A 22 -7.40 -5.12 -13.43
CA SER A 22 -6.91 -6.22 -14.26
C SER A 22 -5.38 -6.19 -14.43
N PRO A 23 -4.75 -7.32 -14.84
CA PRO A 23 -3.33 -7.37 -15.18
C PRO A 23 -2.91 -6.37 -16.26
N ALA A 24 -3.79 -6.11 -17.24
CA ALA A 24 -3.53 -5.13 -18.29
C ALA A 24 -3.45 -3.71 -17.70
N ARG A 25 -4.42 -3.37 -16.84
CA ARG A 25 -4.48 -2.03 -16.23
C ARG A 25 -3.31 -1.77 -15.29
N ILE A 26 -2.93 -2.74 -14.45
CA ILE A 26 -1.79 -2.54 -13.55
C ILE A 26 -0.45 -2.46 -14.30
N ARG A 27 -0.30 -3.20 -15.42
CA ARG A 27 0.88 -3.08 -16.30
C ARG A 27 0.98 -1.69 -16.93
N GLU A 28 -0.13 -1.13 -17.41
CA GLU A 28 -0.16 0.25 -17.92
C GLU A 28 0.31 1.26 -16.88
N LEU A 29 -0.20 1.15 -15.65
CA LEU A 29 0.17 2.02 -14.53
C LEU A 29 1.65 1.85 -14.15
N ASN A 30 2.14 0.60 -14.07
CA ASN A 30 3.54 0.31 -13.76
C ASN A 30 4.48 0.91 -14.83
N ARG A 31 4.10 0.82 -16.10
CA ARG A 31 4.85 1.43 -17.20
C ARG A 31 4.84 2.95 -17.08
N ALA A 32 3.68 3.56 -16.83
CA ALA A 32 3.53 5.01 -16.78
C ALA A 32 4.29 5.65 -15.60
N HIS A 33 4.22 5.04 -14.41
CA HIS A 33 4.74 5.65 -13.18
C HIS A 33 6.11 5.11 -12.73
N ARG A 34 6.44 3.85 -13.03
CA ARG A 34 7.69 3.21 -12.61
C ARG A 34 8.62 2.87 -13.80
N ARG A 35 8.20 3.17 -15.03
CA ARG A 35 8.91 2.82 -16.28
C ARG A 35 9.18 1.31 -16.41
N ARG A 36 8.30 0.48 -15.83
CA ARG A 36 8.37 -0.99 -15.88
C ARG A 36 7.19 -1.55 -16.67
N ASP A 37 7.43 -2.07 -17.87
CA ASP A 37 6.38 -2.65 -18.73
C ASP A 37 6.02 -4.10 -18.35
N ALA A 38 5.61 -4.30 -17.10
CA ALA A 38 5.20 -5.60 -16.58
C ALA A 38 4.02 -5.44 -15.60
N ALA A 39 3.14 -6.44 -15.57
CA ALA A 39 2.11 -6.51 -14.54
C ALA A 39 2.77 -6.82 -13.18
N THR A 40 2.25 -6.21 -12.12
CA THR A 40 2.64 -6.48 -10.73
C THR A 40 1.40 -6.82 -9.91
N ASP A 41 1.58 -7.25 -8.68
CA ASP A 41 0.53 -7.51 -7.70
C ASP A 41 -0.06 -6.22 -7.09
N VAL A 42 0.78 -5.24 -6.74
CA VAL A 42 0.36 -3.98 -6.12
C VAL A 42 1.20 -2.78 -6.57
N LEU A 43 0.56 -1.62 -6.67
CA LEU A 43 1.20 -0.31 -6.78
C LEU A 43 0.60 0.63 -5.73
N SER A 44 1.44 1.51 -5.17
CA SER A 44 1.03 2.53 -4.20
C SER A 44 1.36 3.91 -4.72
N PHE A 45 0.40 4.82 -4.63
CA PHE A 45 0.48 6.20 -5.11
C PHE A 45 0.19 7.17 -3.94
N PRO A 46 1.21 7.56 -3.17
CA PRO A 46 1.04 8.47 -2.05
C PRO A 46 0.70 9.89 -2.51
N VAL A 47 -0.18 10.58 -1.78
CA VAL A 47 -0.62 11.97 -2.06
C VAL A 47 0.01 12.96 -1.07
N ASP A 48 -0.22 12.78 0.24
CA ASP A 48 0.25 13.75 1.23
C ASP A 48 1.73 13.58 1.60
N ALA A 49 2.54 14.52 1.11
CA ALA A 49 3.89 14.78 1.58
C ALA A 49 3.85 15.65 2.84
N ALA A 50 3.94 15.01 4.02
CA ALA A 50 4.52 15.51 5.27
C ALA A 50 4.01 16.84 5.92
N ALA A 51 3.13 17.63 5.32
CA ALA A 51 2.63 18.87 5.90
C ALA A 51 1.18 18.73 6.39
N PRO A 52 0.83 19.21 7.60
CA PRO A 52 -0.57 19.26 8.02
C PRO A 52 -1.35 20.18 7.08
N THR A 53 -2.25 19.60 6.29
CA THR A 53 -3.23 20.36 5.51
C THR A 53 -4.44 20.67 6.38
N ALA A 54 -5.12 21.78 6.12
CA ALA A 54 -6.40 22.08 6.75
C ALA A 54 -7.49 21.20 6.11
N GLY A 55 -7.60 19.94 6.54
CA GLY A 55 -8.55 18.96 6.01
C GLY A 55 -8.24 17.53 6.44
N PRO A 56 -9.11 16.55 6.13
CA PRO A 56 -8.78 15.14 6.29
C PRO A 56 -7.54 14.81 5.45
N ARG A 57 -6.63 14.03 6.03
CA ARG A 57 -5.37 13.62 5.39
C ARG A 57 -5.66 12.71 4.20
N GLU A 58 -5.14 13.02 3.02
CA GLU A 58 -5.25 12.18 1.82
C GLU A 58 -3.99 11.32 1.68
N LEU A 59 -4.09 10.03 2.05
CA LEU A 59 -2.96 9.11 2.02
C LEU A 59 -2.61 8.69 0.59
N GLY A 60 -3.64 8.56 -0.26
CA GLY A 60 -3.51 8.19 -1.67
C GLY A 60 -4.11 6.83 -2.00
N ASP A 61 -3.56 6.18 -3.03
CA ASP A 61 -4.18 5.02 -3.66
C ASP A 61 -3.33 3.75 -3.55
N VAL A 62 -3.98 2.64 -3.20
CA VAL A 62 -3.44 1.28 -3.34
C VAL A 62 -4.16 0.58 -4.49
N VAL A 63 -3.42 0.29 -5.56
CA VAL A 63 -3.96 -0.41 -6.73
C VAL A 63 -3.45 -1.84 -6.73
N VAL A 64 -4.37 -2.80 -6.63
CA VAL A 64 -4.08 -4.23 -6.49
C VAL A 64 -4.59 -4.99 -7.70
N CYS A 65 -3.79 -5.94 -8.18
CA CYS A 65 -4.18 -6.90 -9.19
C CYS A 65 -4.34 -8.29 -8.55
N PRO A 66 -5.58 -8.74 -8.26
CA PRO A 66 -5.81 -10.02 -7.60
C PRO A 66 -5.21 -11.21 -8.34
N ASP A 67 -5.20 -11.18 -9.68
CA ASP A 67 -4.64 -12.24 -10.52
C ASP A 67 -3.11 -12.39 -10.41
N ARG A 68 -2.43 -11.39 -9.85
CA ARG A 68 -0.98 -11.38 -9.64
C ARG A 68 -0.59 -11.50 -8.17
N ALA A 69 -1.50 -11.24 -7.24
CA ALA A 69 -1.25 -11.35 -5.81
C ALA A 69 -1.35 -12.81 -5.36
N ALA A 70 -0.29 -13.32 -4.71
CA ALA A 70 -0.33 -14.64 -4.06
C ALA A 70 -1.23 -14.62 -2.80
N ASP A 71 -1.20 -13.51 -2.04
CA ASP A 71 -2.15 -13.22 -0.96
C ASP A 71 -2.65 -11.78 -1.10
N LEU A 72 -3.96 -11.63 -1.28
CA LEU A 72 -4.60 -10.33 -1.43
C LEU A 72 -4.45 -9.44 -0.18
N ARG A 73 -4.42 -10.06 1.01
CA ARG A 73 -4.23 -9.33 2.27
C ARG A 73 -2.83 -8.77 2.33
N GLU A 74 -1.84 -9.54 1.91
CA GLU A 74 -0.45 -9.10 1.87
C GLU A 74 -0.29 -7.90 0.93
N ALA A 75 -0.82 -7.99 -0.29
CA ALA A 75 -0.79 -6.88 -1.25
C ALA A 75 -1.42 -5.59 -0.68
N VAL A 76 -2.59 -5.70 -0.03
CA VAL A 76 -3.27 -4.54 0.58
C VAL A 76 -2.50 -3.98 1.78
N VAL A 77 -1.96 -4.82 2.66
CA VAL A 77 -1.16 -4.38 3.81
C VAL A 77 0.12 -3.71 3.32
N HIS A 78 0.84 -4.34 2.40
CA HIS A 78 2.08 -3.83 1.83
C HIS A 78 1.88 -2.46 1.20
N GLY A 79 0.84 -2.31 0.35
CA GLY A 79 0.56 -1.03 -0.27
C GLY A 79 0.17 0.07 0.72
N ALA A 80 -0.62 -0.26 1.74
CA ALA A 80 -1.00 0.69 2.78
C ALA A 80 0.20 1.16 3.62
N LEU A 81 1.15 0.29 3.95
CA LEU A 81 2.37 0.67 4.68
C LEU A 81 3.24 1.61 3.84
N HIS A 82 3.31 1.42 2.52
CA HIS A 82 3.96 2.38 1.63
C HIS A 82 3.29 3.76 1.65
N LEU A 83 1.95 3.82 1.69
CA LEU A 83 1.25 5.10 1.84
C LEU A 83 1.53 5.79 3.18
N ALA A 84 1.87 5.03 4.23
CA ALA A 84 2.28 5.58 5.52
C ALA A 84 3.73 6.12 5.53
N GLY A 85 4.47 5.98 4.43
CA GLY A 85 5.85 6.44 4.28
C GLY A 85 6.92 5.41 4.65
N LEU A 86 6.52 4.16 4.92
CA LEU A 86 7.45 3.06 5.12
C LEU A 86 7.93 2.51 3.77
N ASP A 87 9.19 2.09 3.71
CA ASP A 87 9.79 1.59 2.48
C ASP A 87 10.79 0.48 2.75
N HIS A 88 10.40 -0.76 2.46
CA HIS A 88 11.23 -1.95 2.67
C HIS A 88 12.50 -2.00 1.79
N GLU A 89 12.59 -1.20 0.72
CA GLU A 89 13.81 -1.14 -0.10
C GLU A 89 14.89 -0.29 0.57
N SER A 90 14.51 0.62 1.49
CA SER A 90 15.43 1.59 2.13
C SER A 90 15.45 1.56 3.66
N ASP A 91 14.47 0.92 4.29
CA ASP A 91 14.40 0.74 5.74
C ASP A 91 15.26 -0.43 6.25
N ARG A 92 15.29 -0.64 7.57
CA ARG A 92 16.04 -1.72 8.23
C ARG A 92 15.19 -2.97 8.49
N GLY A 93 14.15 -3.21 7.69
CA GLY A 93 13.17 -4.27 7.88
C GLY A 93 11.98 -3.88 8.75
N GLU A 94 11.83 -2.60 9.07
CA GLU A 94 10.74 -2.07 9.91
C GLU A 94 9.38 -2.32 9.26
N MET A 95 9.24 -2.02 7.96
CA MET A 95 8.02 -2.29 7.20
C MET A 95 7.67 -3.77 7.20
N LEU A 96 8.65 -4.65 6.98
CA LEU A 96 8.42 -6.10 6.88
C LEU A 96 8.04 -6.71 8.23
N ALA A 97 8.64 -6.24 9.32
CA ALA A 97 8.26 -6.64 10.67
C ALA A 97 6.80 -6.24 10.95
N LEU A 98 6.45 -4.99 10.67
CA LEU A 98 5.09 -4.49 10.88
C LEU A 98 4.06 -5.21 9.99
N GLN A 99 4.41 -5.49 8.73
CA GLN A 99 3.57 -6.27 7.82
C GLN A 99 3.27 -7.66 8.39
N ARG A 100 4.29 -8.35 8.91
CA ARG A 100 4.12 -9.67 9.55
C ARG A 100 3.21 -9.60 10.76
N ASP A 101 3.39 -8.62 11.64
CA ASP A 101 2.57 -8.45 12.84
C ASP A 101 1.12 -8.17 12.47
N VAL A 102 0.91 -7.28 11.49
CA VAL A 102 -0.42 -6.96 10.96
C VAL A 102 -1.05 -8.15 10.25
N LEU A 103 -0.31 -9.06 9.64
CA LEU A 103 -0.89 -10.26 9.02
C LEU A 103 -1.16 -11.37 10.05
N GLY A 104 -0.30 -11.50 11.08
CA GLY A 104 -0.40 -12.52 12.13
C GLY A 104 -1.52 -12.27 13.15
N ALA A 105 -1.84 -11.02 13.45
CA ALA A 105 -2.86 -10.64 14.45
C ALA A 105 -4.32 -10.96 14.05
N GLY A 106 -4.57 -11.74 12.99
CA GLY A 106 -5.91 -12.17 12.55
C GLY A 106 -6.09 -13.68 12.46
N ALA A 107 -5.13 -14.47 12.93
CA ALA A 107 -5.14 -15.94 12.89
C ALA A 107 -5.45 -16.59 14.26
N ALA A 108 -6.08 -15.84 15.17
CA ALA A 108 -6.52 -16.32 16.48
C ALA A 108 -8.04 -16.27 16.59
#